data_AF-A0A9N9QYA4-F1
#
_entry.id   AF-A0A9N9QYA4-F1
#
_cell.length_a   1.000
_cell.length_b   1.000
_cell.length_c   1.000
_cell.angle_alpha   90.00
_cell.angle_beta   90.00
_cell.angle_gamma   90.00
#
_symmetry.space_group_name_H-M   'P 1'
#
loop_
_entity.id
_entity.type
_entity.pdbx_description
1 polymer ?
#
loop_
_entity_poly.entity_id
_entity_poly.type
_entity_poly.pdbx_seq_one_letter_code
_entity_poly.pdbx_strand_id
1 'polypeptide(L)'
;MLTGLLLVYNQTAKTSRLDFLKNLHVFYLNRLLRMFPVLATGILLQASFQNHITDGPYWGVVAKSTDDCRQYWWTTLLYIQNLVSYGYLCLGHSWYLAVDMQLYALSPIVLVWILGGNKRSAWMALIGSLLAVLTATTIYNFIMEFQASSFAMSRSPEDSAFYTRYYYIHTFPRAAPFFVGMVFGYVLHLCRGRKVRLSKVMILNI
;
A
#
# COMPACT_ATOMS: atom_id res chain seq x y z
N MET A 1 5.21 -2.02 3.92
CA MET A 1 6.01 -2.25 5.15
C MET A 1 6.57 -0.96 5.73
N LEU A 2 7.45 -0.26 5.00
CA LEU A 2 8.10 0.97 5.48
C LEU A 2 7.11 2.05 5.93
N THR A 3 6.04 2.28 5.16
CA THR A 3 4.99 3.24 5.50
C THR A 3 4.39 2.96 6.87
N GLY A 4 3.94 1.73 7.14
CA GLY A 4 3.33 1.34 8.41
C GLY A 4 4.31 1.47 9.59
N LEU A 5 5.58 1.13 9.38
CA LEU A 5 6.62 1.28 10.39
C LEU A 5 6.84 2.74 10.79
N LEU A 6 7.09 3.59 9.80
CA LEU A 6 7.40 5.00 10.03
C LEU A 6 6.20 5.75 10.61
N LEU A 7 4.99 5.35 10.21
CA LEU A 7 3.74 5.90 10.70
C LEU A 7 3.60 5.66 12.21
N VAL A 8 3.72 4.41 12.68
CA VAL A 8 3.60 4.12 14.11
C VAL A 8 4.75 4.73 14.89
N TYR A 9 5.99 4.57 14.42
CA TYR A 9 7.18 5.07 15.12
C TYR A 9 7.16 6.59 15.31
N ASN A 10 6.81 7.36 14.27
CA ASN A 10 6.77 8.82 14.36
C ASN A 10 5.55 9.31 15.14
N GLN A 11 4.38 8.71 14.95
CA GLN A 11 3.15 9.22 15.55
C GLN A 11 3.12 8.98 17.07
N THR A 12 3.57 7.81 17.51
CA THR A 12 3.70 7.48 18.95
C THR A 12 4.72 8.38 19.66
N ALA A 13 5.71 8.88 18.94
CA ALA A 13 6.72 9.79 19.48
C ALA A 13 6.26 11.26 19.57
N LYS A 14 5.32 11.69 18.72
CA LYS A 14 5.03 13.11 18.49
C LYS A 14 3.71 13.60 19.08
N THR A 15 2.72 12.72 19.30
CA THR A 15 1.34 13.21 19.48
C THR A 15 0.52 12.34 20.43
N SER A 16 -0.32 12.98 21.26
CA SER A 16 -1.31 12.30 22.10
C SER A 16 -2.53 11.85 21.29
N ARG A 17 -3.34 10.92 21.82
CA ARG A 17 -4.55 10.43 21.13
C ARG A 17 -5.52 11.56 20.74
N LEU A 18 -5.74 12.53 21.63
CA LEU A 18 -6.68 13.63 21.39
C LEU A 18 -6.14 14.62 20.34
N ASP A 19 -4.86 14.94 20.41
CA ASP A 19 -4.22 15.86 19.46
C ASP A 19 -4.13 15.23 18.06
N PHE A 20 -3.95 13.90 17.99
CA PHE A 20 -3.96 13.18 16.72
C PHE A 20 -5.33 13.25 16.03
N LEU A 21 -6.41 13.02 16.78
CA LEU A 21 -7.77 13.09 16.25
C LEU A 21 -8.13 14.50 15.76
N LYS A 22 -7.74 15.54 16.50
CA LYS A 22 -7.96 16.94 16.09
C LYS A 22 -7.21 17.27 14.79
N ASN A 23 -5.98 16.80 14.64
CA ASN A 23 -5.11 17.09 13.49
C ASN A 23 -5.22 16.05 12.36
N LEU A 24 -6.26 15.21 12.38
CA LEU A 24 -6.44 14.14 11.40
C LEU A 24 -6.54 14.66 9.95
N HIS A 25 -7.16 15.83 9.76
CA HIS A 25 -7.25 16.47 8.45
C HIS A 25 -5.86 16.88 7.92
N VAL A 26 -5.02 17.49 8.76
CA VAL A 26 -3.63 17.85 8.42
C VAL A 26 -2.80 16.60 8.09
N PHE A 27 -3.02 15.51 8.83
CA PHE A 27 -2.36 14.23 8.60
C PHE A 27 -2.60 13.67 7.20
N TYR A 28 -3.81 13.81 6.65
CA TYR A 28 -4.12 13.42 5.28
C TYR A 28 -3.61 14.43 4.25
N LEU A 29 -3.85 15.72 4.47
CA LEU A 29 -3.49 16.79 3.53
C LEU A 29 -1.97 16.83 3.28
N ASN A 30 -1.15 16.73 4.34
CA ASN A 30 0.30 16.75 4.21
C ASN A 30 0.82 15.64 3.28
N ARG A 31 0.20 14.46 3.34
CA ARG A 31 0.60 13.34 2.50
C ARG A 31 0.11 13.47 1.07
N LEU A 32 -1.14 13.92 0.90
CA LEU A 32 -1.73 14.17 -0.41
C LEU A 32 -0.94 15.24 -1.18
N LEU A 33 -0.69 16.40 -0.56
CA LEU A 33 0.04 17.50 -1.17
C LEU A 33 1.48 17.12 -1.55
N ARG A 34 2.12 16.22 -0.80
CA ARG A 34 3.47 15.75 -1.12
C ARG A 34 3.51 14.85 -2.36
N MET A 35 2.52 13.97 -2.54
CA MET A 35 2.50 12.98 -3.63
C MET A 35 1.81 13.49 -4.90
N PHE A 36 0.85 14.41 -4.75
CA PHE A 36 0.11 15.00 -5.84
C PHE A 36 0.97 15.57 -6.99
N PRO A 37 2.00 16.42 -6.75
CA PRO A 37 2.74 17.04 -7.85
C PRO A 37 3.50 16.01 -8.70
N VAL A 38 4.06 14.99 -8.07
CA VAL A 38 4.80 13.92 -8.77
C VAL A 38 3.84 13.09 -9.64
N LEU A 39 2.69 12.72 -9.09
CA LEU A 39 1.68 11.97 -9.83
C LEU A 39 1.06 12.78 -10.97
N ALA A 40 0.68 14.03 -10.71
CA ALA A 40 0.12 14.91 -11.72
C ALA A 40 1.10 15.10 -12.89
N THR A 41 2.39 15.31 -12.60
CA THR A 41 3.43 15.41 -13.62
C THR A 41 3.56 14.11 -14.42
N GLY A 42 3.60 12.95 -13.76
CA GLY A 42 3.66 11.66 -14.44
C GLY A 42 2.47 11.40 -15.37
N ILE A 43 1.26 11.76 -14.91
CA ILE A 43 0.02 11.66 -15.69
C ILE A 43 0.08 12.58 -16.92
N LEU A 44 0.50 13.84 -16.75
CA LEU A 44 0.61 14.79 -17.85
C LEU A 44 1.60 14.31 -18.92
N LEU A 45 2.75 13.79 -18.49
CA LEU A 45 3.76 13.22 -19.37
C LEU A 45 3.21 12.00 -20.14
N GLN A 46 2.50 11.10 -19.45
CA GLN A 46 1.90 9.92 -20.08
C GLN A 46 0.80 10.31 -21.08
N ALA A 47 -0.10 11.23 -20.71
CA ALA A 47 -1.25 11.59 -21.52
C ALA A 47 -0.90 12.47 -22.74
N SER A 48 0.17 13.26 -22.66
CA SER A 48 0.52 14.28 -23.67
C SER A 48 1.80 13.95 -24.45
N PHE A 49 2.83 13.44 -23.77
CA PHE A 49 4.20 13.42 -24.31
C PHE A 49 4.57 12.06 -24.92
N GLN A 50 4.11 10.95 -24.33
CA GLN A 50 4.55 9.60 -24.75
C GLN A 50 4.15 9.23 -26.18
N ASN A 51 2.96 9.64 -26.62
CA ASN A 51 2.48 9.44 -27.99
C ASN A 51 3.08 10.43 -29.02
N HIS A 52 4.17 11.14 -28.71
CA HIS A 52 4.85 12.01 -29.68
C HIS A 52 6.34 11.66 -29.84
N ILE A 53 6.89 10.81 -28.98
CA ILE A 53 8.35 10.58 -28.87
C ILE A 53 8.72 9.14 -29.10
N THR A 54 7.79 8.23 -28.82
CA THR A 54 8.00 6.83 -29.10
C THR A 54 7.74 6.64 -30.60
N ASP A 55 8.66 6.08 -31.36
CA ASP A 55 8.35 5.57 -32.70
C ASP A 55 9.12 4.26 -32.81
N GLY A 56 8.41 3.14 -32.78
CA GLY A 56 9.04 1.83 -32.69
C GLY A 56 8.04 0.68 -32.70
N PRO A 57 8.51 -0.57 -32.74
CA PRO A 57 7.67 -1.76 -32.85
C PRO A 57 6.70 -1.94 -31.65
N TYR A 58 6.91 -1.21 -30.55
CA TYR A 58 6.08 -1.22 -29.35
C TYR A 58 5.08 -0.04 -29.29
N TRP A 59 5.03 0.81 -30.32
CA TRP A 59 4.19 2.01 -30.36
C TRP A 59 2.72 1.73 -30.06
N GLY A 60 2.15 0.66 -30.61
CA GLY A 60 0.74 0.32 -30.39
C GLY A 60 0.37 0.13 -28.91
N VAL A 61 1.31 -0.36 -28.09
CA VAL A 61 1.10 -0.49 -26.64
C VAL A 61 1.19 0.87 -25.94
N VAL A 62 2.12 1.72 -26.37
CA VAL A 62 2.27 3.08 -25.82
C VAL A 62 1.07 3.96 -26.17
N ALA A 63 0.58 3.89 -27.41
CA ALA A 63 -0.61 4.58 -27.86
C ALA A 63 -1.84 4.16 -27.03
N LYS A 64 -2.05 2.85 -26.87
CA LYS A 64 -3.13 2.32 -26.02
C LYS A 64 -3.02 2.79 -24.57
N SER A 65 -1.83 2.71 -23.97
CA SER A 65 -1.59 3.18 -22.60
C SER A 65 -1.81 4.70 -22.44
N THR A 66 -1.53 5.47 -23.49
CA THR A 66 -1.80 6.92 -23.53
C THR A 66 -3.31 7.18 -23.54
N ASP A 67 -4.07 6.47 -24.38
CA ASP A 67 -5.53 6.60 -24.44
C ASP A 67 -6.20 6.14 -23.15
N ASP A 68 -5.78 5.00 -22.58
CA ASP A 68 -6.22 4.54 -21.27
C ASP A 68 -5.92 5.62 -20.20
N CYS A 69 -4.74 6.25 -20.26
CA CYS A 69 -4.43 7.34 -19.34
C CYS A 69 -5.35 8.56 -19.51
N ARG A 70 -5.65 8.97 -20.75
CA ARG A 70 -6.57 10.09 -21.04
C ARG A 70 -7.98 9.85 -20.53
N GLN A 71 -8.41 8.59 -20.45
CA GLN A 71 -9.71 8.22 -19.91
C GLN A 71 -9.70 8.07 -18.38
N TYR A 72 -8.62 7.52 -17.81
CA TYR A 72 -8.57 7.08 -16.40
C TYR A 72 -7.61 7.86 -15.50
N TRP A 73 -7.01 8.96 -15.96
CA TRP A 73 -6.11 9.81 -15.16
C TRP A 73 -6.68 10.22 -13.80
N TRP A 74 -7.97 10.56 -13.76
CA TRP A 74 -8.66 11.00 -12.55
C TRP A 74 -8.73 9.90 -11.49
N THR A 75 -8.89 8.63 -11.89
CA THR A 75 -8.88 7.49 -10.97
C THR A 75 -7.52 7.33 -10.30
N THR A 76 -6.45 7.63 -11.05
CA THR A 76 -5.06 7.56 -10.57
C THR A 76 -4.76 8.70 -9.59
N LEU A 77 -5.23 9.92 -9.87
CA LEU A 77 -5.09 11.05 -8.94
C LEU A 77 -5.87 10.85 -7.65
N LEU A 78 -7.04 10.23 -7.71
CA LEU A 78 -7.89 9.94 -6.55
C LEU A 78 -7.49 8.66 -5.80
N TYR A 79 -6.49 7.91 -6.28
CA TYR A 79 -6.04 6.64 -5.68
C TYR A 79 -7.11 5.54 -5.60
N ILE A 80 -8.06 5.55 -6.55
CA ILE A 80 -9.17 4.58 -6.63
C ILE A 80 -9.09 3.69 -7.87
N GLN A 81 -8.00 3.75 -8.62
CA GLN A 81 -7.81 2.97 -9.84
C GLN A 81 -7.89 1.45 -9.57
N ASN A 82 -7.45 0.98 -8.40
CA ASN A 82 -7.53 -0.44 -8.03
C ASN A 82 -8.95 -0.93 -7.71
N LEU A 83 -9.91 -0.01 -7.52
CA LEU A 83 -11.30 -0.31 -7.16
C LEU A 83 -12.29 -0.09 -8.30
N VAL A 84 -11.98 0.85 -9.21
CA VAL A 84 -12.88 1.29 -10.28
C VAL A 84 -12.39 0.82 -11.64
N SER A 85 -11.07 0.88 -11.87
CA SER A 85 -10.46 0.66 -13.17
C SER A 85 -9.61 -0.61 -13.16
N TYR A 86 -10.28 -1.75 -13.02
CA TYR A 86 -9.62 -3.05 -13.02
C TYR A 86 -9.02 -3.31 -14.41
N GLY A 87 -7.71 -3.09 -14.56
CA GLY A 87 -6.96 -3.38 -15.79
C GLY A 87 -6.61 -2.17 -16.67
N TYR A 88 -7.25 -1.02 -16.50
CA TYR A 88 -6.89 0.21 -17.21
C TYR A 88 -6.21 1.18 -16.24
N LEU A 89 -4.89 1.24 -16.32
CA LEU A 89 -4.05 2.08 -15.47
C LEU A 89 -3.45 3.20 -16.33
N CYS A 90 -3.59 4.46 -15.91
CA CYS A 90 -2.85 5.54 -16.56
C CYS A 90 -1.34 5.32 -16.38
N LEU A 91 -0.89 5.08 -15.14
CA LEU A 91 0.51 4.80 -14.83
C LEU A 91 0.61 3.39 -14.27
N GLY A 92 1.29 2.49 -14.98
CA GLY A 92 1.40 1.08 -14.63
C GLY A 92 2.01 0.78 -13.25
N HIS A 93 2.78 1.70 -12.66
CA HIS A 93 3.34 1.54 -11.31
C HIS A 93 2.50 2.22 -10.21
N SER A 94 1.51 3.03 -10.57
CA SER A 94 0.73 3.84 -9.61
C SER A 94 -0.22 3.02 -8.74
N TRP A 95 -0.56 1.79 -9.14
CA TRP A 95 -1.43 0.91 -8.36
C TRP A 95 -0.90 0.69 -6.93
N TYR A 96 0.42 0.54 -6.77
CA TYR A 96 1.05 0.35 -5.46
C TYR A 96 0.86 1.59 -4.57
N LEU A 97 0.96 2.77 -5.18
CA LEU A 97 0.77 4.03 -4.48
C LEU A 97 -0.69 4.19 -4.02
N ALA A 98 -1.65 3.73 -4.82
CA ALA A 98 -3.06 3.70 -4.41
C ALA A 98 -3.31 2.78 -3.21
N VAL A 99 -2.75 1.57 -3.22
CA VAL A 99 -2.78 0.67 -2.06
C VAL A 99 -2.20 1.36 -0.82
N ASP A 100 -1.04 2.01 -0.95
CA ASP A 100 -0.35 2.68 0.15
C ASP A 100 -1.13 3.92 0.67
N MET A 101 -1.92 4.58 -0.18
CA MET A 101 -2.84 5.64 0.23
C MET A 101 -4.06 5.11 0.97
N GLN A 102 -4.67 4.05 0.46
CA GLN A 102 -5.84 3.41 1.08
C GLN A 102 -5.50 2.86 2.48
N LEU A 103 -4.38 2.16 2.63
CA LEU A 103 -3.95 1.62 3.93
C LEU A 103 -3.59 2.72 4.93
N TYR A 104 -2.98 3.80 4.45
CA TYR A 104 -2.74 4.99 5.30
C TYR A 104 -4.04 5.68 5.70
N ALA A 105 -5.05 5.74 4.81
CA ALA A 105 -6.37 6.26 5.14
C ALA A 105 -7.08 5.43 6.23
N LEU A 106 -6.88 4.12 6.24
CA LEU A 106 -7.42 3.22 7.27
C LEU A 106 -6.58 3.17 8.55
N SER A 107 -5.30 3.54 8.49
CA SER A 107 -4.37 3.45 9.61
C SER A 107 -4.79 4.18 10.90
N PRO A 108 -5.54 5.30 10.88
CA PRO A 108 -5.96 5.99 12.10
C PRO A 108 -6.84 5.13 13.00
N ILE A 109 -7.60 4.19 12.42
CA ILE A 109 -8.43 3.24 13.18
C ILE A 109 -7.56 2.45 14.16
N VAL A 110 -6.38 1.99 13.73
CA VAL A 110 -5.44 1.25 14.60
C VAL A 110 -4.62 2.20 15.47
N LEU A 111 -4.16 3.32 14.91
CA LEU A 111 -3.35 4.30 15.64
C LEU A 111 -4.05 4.86 16.87
N VAL A 112 -5.36 5.11 16.83
CA VAL A 112 -6.11 5.64 17.98
C VAL A 112 -5.99 4.71 19.20
N TRP A 113 -5.98 3.39 19.00
CA TRP A 113 -5.79 2.42 20.07
C TRP A 113 -4.33 2.36 20.55
N ILE A 114 -3.37 2.51 19.63
CA ILE A 114 -1.93 2.56 19.97
C ILE A 114 -1.61 3.80 20.81
N LEU A 115 -2.15 4.97 20.44
CA LEU A 115 -1.93 6.24 21.13
C LEU A 115 -2.70 6.37 22.45
N GLY A 116 -3.59 5.41 22.76
CA GLY A 116 -4.36 5.38 24.01
C GLY A 116 -3.56 5.06 25.27
N GLY A 117 -2.25 4.82 25.16
CA GLY A 117 -1.33 4.62 26.30
C GLY A 117 -1.39 3.23 26.95
N ASN A 118 -2.47 2.48 26.78
CA ASN A 118 -2.59 1.11 27.30
C ASN A 118 -1.91 0.10 26.37
N LYS A 119 -0.80 -0.48 26.81
CA LYS A 119 -0.02 -1.48 26.04
C LYS A 119 -0.85 -2.68 25.60
N ARG A 120 -1.81 -3.14 26.43
CA ARG A 120 -2.69 -4.26 26.08
C ARG A 120 -3.60 -3.90 24.91
N SER A 121 -4.18 -2.70 24.94
CA SER A 121 -5.04 -2.18 23.86
C SER A 121 -4.27 -2.02 22.55
N ALA A 122 -3.05 -1.49 22.61
CA ALA A 122 -2.18 -1.36 21.44
C ALA A 122 -1.86 -2.73 20.79
N TRP A 123 -1.49 -3.73 21.60
CA TRP A 123 -1.21 -5.08 21.09
C TRP A 123 -2.45 -5.77 20.54
N MET A 124 -3.61 -5.64 21.20
CA MET A 124 -4.87 -6.19 20.69
C MET A 124 -5.25 -5.56 19.34
N ALA A 125 -5.09 -4.25 19.18
CA ALA A 125 -5.37 -3.57 17.92
C ALA A 125 -4.40 -4.00 16.80
N LEU A 126 -3.10 -4.11 17.10
CA LEU A 126 -2.08 -4.53 16.13
C LEU A 126 -2.24 -5.99 15.70
N ILE A 127 -2.36 -6.91 16.66
CA ILE A 127 -2.52 -8.35 16.36
C ILE A 127 -3.89 -8.60 15.74
N GLY A 128 -4.95 -7.99 16.27
CA GLY A 128 -6.31 -8.13 15.75
C GLY A 128 -6.42 -7.65 14.32
N SER A 129 -5.83 -6.49 13.98
CA SER A 129 -5.84 -5.99 12.60
C SER A 129 -4.98 -6.83 11.66
N LEU A 130 -3.82 -7.32 12.11
CA LEU A 130 -3.00 -8.24 11.32
C LEU A 130 -3.74 -9.56 11.03
N LEU A 131 -4.35 -10.17 12.06
CA LEU A 131 -5.13 -11.39 11.90
C LEU A 131 -6.33 -11.18 10.99
N ALA A 132 -7.08 -10.09 11.16
CA ALA A 132 -8.23 -9.76 10.32
C ALA A 132 -7.84 -9.61 8.83
N VAL A 133 -6.69 -9.01 8.56
CA VAL A 133 -6.20 -8.85 7.18
C VAL A 133 -5.70 -10.17 6.60
N LEU A 134 -5.03 -10.99 7.40
CA LEU A 134 -4.59 -12.32 6.97
C LEU A 134 -5.79 -13.22 6.68
N THR A 135 -6.79 -13.26 7.55
CA THR A 135 -8.00 -14.06 7.33
C THR A 135 -8.79 -13.56 6.13
N ALA A 136 -8.99 -12.25 5.99
CA ALA A 136 -9.68 -11.67 4.84
C ALA A 136 -8.95 -11.99 3.52
N THR A 137 -7.62 -11.90 3.51
CA THR A 137 -6.80 -12.25 2.34
C THR A 137 -6.90 -13.73 2.00
N THR A 138 -6.82 -14.62 3.00
CA THR A 138 -6.95 -16.06 2.79
C THR A 138 -8.34 -16.44 2.28
N ILE A 139 -9.40 -15.87 2.85
CA ILE A 139 -10.79 -16.09 2.39
C ILE A 139 -10.95 -15.59 0.96
N TYR A 140 -10.45 -14.39 0.65
CA TYR A 140 -10.49 -13.85 -0.70
C TYR A 140 -9.77 -14.77 -1.69
N ASN A 141 -8.58 -15.28 -1.32
CA ASN A 141 -7.83 -16.19 -2.18
C ASN A 141 -8.53 -17.54 -2.39
N PHE A 142 -9.21 -18.02 -1.36
CA PHE A 142 -9.99 -19.25 -1.43
C PHE A 142 -11.22 -19.10 -2.35
N ILE A 143 -11.96 -18.00 -2.21
CA ILE A 143 -13.16 -17.73 -3.04
C ILE A 143 -12.80 -17.51 -4.51
N MET A 144 -11.68 -16.83 -4.76
CA MET A 144 -11.23 -16.51 -6.12
C MET A 144 -10.40 -17.64 -6.76
N GLU A 145 -10.22 -18.76 -6.05
CA GLU A 145 -9.49 -19.95 -6.53
C GLU A 145 -8.08 -19.64 -7.07
N PHE A 146 -7.37 -18.69 -6.47
CA PHE A 146 -6.03 -18.33 -6.95
C PHE A 146 -5.04 -19.46 -6.74
N GLN A 147 -4.23 -19.71 -7.77
CA GLN A 147 -3.17 -20.71 -7.72
C GLN A 147 -2.04 -20.25 -6.79
N ALA A 148 -1.47 -21.20 -6.03
CA ALA A 148 -0.47 -20.93 -4.99
C ALA A 148 0.86 -20.39 -5.54
N SER A 149 1.11 -20.46 -6.85
CA SER A 149 2.33 -19.95 -7.46
C SER A 149 2.04 -19.11 -8.71
N SER A 150 2.68 -17.94 -8.78
CA SER A 150 2.74 -17.12 -10.00
C SER A 150 3.54 -17.79 -11.13
N PHE A 151 4.26 -18.86 -10.82
CA PHE A 151 5.06 -19.68 -11.74
C PHE A 151 4.40 -21.02 -12.11
N ALA A 152 3.25 -21.38 -11.52
CA ALA A 152 2.41 -22.40 -12.11
C ALA A 152 1.83 -21.79 -13.39
N MET A 153 2.59 -21.97 -14.48
CA MET A 153 2.16 -21.95 -15.88
C MET A 153 0.71 -21.45 -16.03
N SER A 154 0.55 -20.14 -16.27
CA SER A 154 -0.71 -19.62 -16.80
C SER A 154 -1.04 -20.46 -18.03
N ARG A 155 -2.03 -21.36 -17.92
CA ARG A 155 -2.39 -22.29 -18.99
C ARG A 155 -2.83 -21.54 -20.24
N SER A 156 -3.28 -20.30 -20.05
CA SER A 156 -3.66 -19.36 -21.10
C SER A 156 -3.22 -17.92 -20.77
N PRO A 157 -3.12 -17.03 -21.79
CA PRO A 157 -2.95 -15.58 -21.58
C PRO A 157 -4.06 -14.96 -20.71
N GLU A 158 -5.26 -15.54 -20.74
CA GLU A 158 -6.43 -15.07 -19.98
C GLU A 158 -6.25 -15.28 -18.47
N ASP A 159 -5.67 -16.41 -18.05
CA ASP A 159 -5.36 -16.69 -16.65
C ASP A 159 -4.33 -15.70 -16.08
N SER A 160 -3.36 -15.30 -16.92
CA SER A 160 -2.33 -14.32 -16.54
C SER A 160 -2.91 -12.92 -16.32
N ALA A 161 -3.88 -12.53 -17.16
CA ALA A 161 -4.59 -11.26 -17.05
C ALA A 161 -5.51 -11.26 -15.82
N PHE A 162 -6.20 -12.38 -15.54
CA PHE A 162 -7.02 -12.55 -14.35
C PHE A 162 -6.19 -12.43 -13.07
N TYR A 163 -5.07 -13.14 -12.97
CA TYR A 163 -4.18 -13.05 -11.80
C TYR A 163 -3.62 -11.63 -11.61
N THR A 164 -3.16 -10.99 -12.68
CA THR A 164 -2.63 -9.63 -12.62
C THR A 164 -3.72 -8.65 -12.13
N ARG A 165 -4.92 -8.78 -12.69
CA ARG A 165 -6.06 -7.91 -12.39
C ARG A 165 -6.63 -8.11 -10.99
N TYR A 166 -6.81 -9.36 -10.56
CA TYR A 166 -7.55 -9.71 -9.35
C TYR A 166 -6.68 -10.07 -8.14
N TYR A 167 -5.41 -10.41 -8.34
CA TYR A 167 -4.48 -10.73 -7.24
C TYR A 167 -3.35 -9.70 -7.13
N TYR A 168 -2.65 -9.42 -8.23
CA TYR A 168 -1.41 -8.62 -8.17
C TYR A 168 -1.66 -7.15 -7.83
N ILE A 169 -2.68 -6.54 -8.46
CA ILE A 169 -3.03 -5.12 -8.36
C ILE A 169 -3.97 -4.84 -7.17
N HIS A 170 -4.55 -5.88 -6.56
CA HIS A 170 -5.50 -5.73 -5.45
C HIS A 170 -4.85 -5.28 -4.14
N THR A 171 -5.60 -4.47 -3.39
CA THR A 171 -5.19 -3.91 -2.10
C THR A 171 -5.12 -4.96 -0.98
N PHE A 172 -6.04 -5.94 -0.96
CA PHE A 172 -6.15 -6.94 0.10
C PHE A 172 -4.86 -7.74 0.35
N PRO A 173 -4.27 -8.43 -0.64
CA PRO A 173 -3.05 -9.22 -0.42
C PRO A 173 -1.84 -8.36 -0.03
N ARG A 174 -1.88 -7.06 -0.29
CA ARG A 174 -0.81 -6.10 0.02
C ARG A 174 -0.97 -5.44 1.39
N ALA A 175 -2.11 -5.63 2.05
CA ALA A 175 -2.38 -5.05 3.36
C ALA A 175 -1.51 -5.71 4.44
N ALA A 176 -1.33 -7.04 4.44
CA ALA A 176 -0.54 -7.76 5.44
C ALA A 176 0.85 -7.15 5.72
N PRO A 177 1.72 -6.88 4.72
CA PRO A 177 3.02 -6.26 4.97
C PRO A 177 2.93 -4.84 5.55
N PHE A 178 1.84 -4.10 5.34
CA PHE A 178 1.63 -2.80 5.99
C PHE A 178 1.43 -2.97 7.51
N PHE A 179 0.59 -3.90 7.93
CA PHE A 179 0.33 -4.19 9.34
C PHE A 179 1.54 -4.80 10.06
N VAL A 180 2.30 -5.67 9.39
CA VAL A 180 3.60 -6.15 9.90
C VAL A 180 4.55 -4.97 10.16
N GLY A 181 4.58 -4.00 9.25
CA GLY A 181 5.32 -2.75 9.44
C GLY A 181 4.88 -1.98 10.68
N MET A 182 3.57 -1.86 10.92
CA MET A 182 3.03 -1.19 12.11
C MET A 182 3.41 -1.92 13.41
N VAL A 183 3.36 -3.25 13.43
CA VAL A 183 3.82 -4.07 14.57
C VAL A 183 5.29 -3.77 14.86
N PHE A 184 6.14 -3.83 13.83
CA PHE A 184 7.57 -3.58 14.01
C PHE A 184 7.87 -2.13 14.44
N GLY A 185 7.13 -1.15 13.90
CA GLY A 185 7.21 0.25 14.33
C GLY A 185 6.86 0.44 15.82
N TYR A 186 5.87 -0.28 16.33
CA TYR A 186 5.53 -0.25 17.75
C TYR A 186 6.60 -0.92 18.63
N VAL A 187 7.16 -2.05 18.18
CA VAL A 187 8.29 -2.71 18.87
C VAL A 187 9.49 -1.76 18.97
N LEU A 188 9.85 -1.07 17.88
CA LEU A 188 10.91 -0.08 17.87
C LEU A 188 10.64 1.09 18.83
N HIS A 189 9.39 1.55 18.92
CA HIS A 189 8.99 2.55 19.89
C HIS A 189 9.19 2.06 21.34
N LEU A 190 8.83 0.80 21.65
CA LEU A 190 9.03 0.20 22.98
C LEU A 190 10.52 -0.02 23.32
N CYS A 191 11.36 -0.27 22.32
CA CYS A 191 12.80 -0.41 22.47
C CYS A 191 13.53 0.94 22.54
N ARG A 192 12.86 2.07 22.27
CA ARG A 192 13.48 3.40 22.27
C ARG A 192 14.07 3.70 23.66
N GLY A 193 15.39 3.94 23.69
CA GLY A 193 16.14 4.23 24.93
C GLY A 193 16.62 2.99 25.70
N ARG A 194 16.34 1.76 25.24
CA ARG A 194 16.92 0.53 25.80
C ARG A 194 18.09 0.06 24.94
N LYS A 195 19.20 -0.32 25.58
CA LYS A 195 20.28 -1.05 24.89
C LYS A 195 19.74 -2.44 24.51
N VAL A 196 19.42 -2.63 23.23
CA VAL A 196 19.02 -3.95 22.71
C VAL A 196 20.25 -4.86 22.78
N ARG A 197 20.30 -5.72 23.80
CA ARG A 197 21.32 -6.78 23.87
C ARG A 197 20.83 -7.95 23.02
N LEU A 198 21.28 -8.02 21.78
CA LEU A 198 21.08 -9.19 20.92
C LEU A 198 21.86 -10.36 21.54
N SER A 199 21.23 -11.52 21.73
CA SER A 199 21.96 -12.69 22.24
C SER A 199 22.97 -13.15 21.18
N LYS A 200 24.16 -13.57 21.61
CA LYS A 200 25.25 -14.00 20.71
C LYS A 200 24.82 -15.14 19.76
N VAL A 201 23.82 -15.93 20.14
CA VAL A 201 23.26 -17.03 19.33
C VAL A 201 22.61 -16.52 18.02
N MET A 202 22.08 -15.30 18.01
CA MET A 202 21.48 -14.69 16.82
C MET A 202 22.52 -14.06 15.88
N ILE A 203 23.75 -13.83 16.36
CA ILE A 203 24.86 -13.26 15.57
C ILE A 203 25.69 -14.36 14.90
N LEU A 204 25.72 -15.57 15.47
CA LEU A 204 26.52 -16.70 14.98
C LEU A 204 25.86 -17.54 13.88
N ASN A 205 24.68 -17.16 13.40
CA ASN A 205 23.92 -17.89 12.36
C ASN A 205 23.62 -17.03 11.10
N ILE A 206 24.40 -15.96 10.91
CA ILE A 206 24.48 -15.17 9.66
C ILE A 206 25.90 -15.33 9.15
#